data_AF-A0A090S1Z1-F1
#
_entry.id   AF-A0A090S1Z1-F1
#
_cell.length_a   1.000
_cell.length_b   1.000
_cell.length_c   1.000
_cell.angle_alpha   90.00
_cell.angle_beta   90.00
_cell.angle_gamma   90.00
#
_symmetry.space_group_name_H-M   'P 1'
#
loop_
_entity.id
_entity.type
_entity.pdbx_description
1 polymer ?
#
loop_
_entity_poly.entity_id
_entity_poly.type
_entity_poly.pdbx_seq_one_letter_code
_entity_poly.pdbx_strand_id
1 'polypeptide(L)'
;MVQSVASSINTIGYSGIGYQVSGAKLVPIANHGDQYVLPTQENVQSGRYPLSRFLYVYVNKDPNRDLAPIEEAYIRYIYSREGQQIVLKDGYVPVSREFAQDELAKVGLGLDR
;
A
#
# COMPACT_ATOMS: atom_id res chain seq x y z
N MET A 1 2.63 7.52 -18.12
CA MET A 1 3.35 6.25 -18.34
C MET A 1 2.43 5.16 -18.86
N VAL A 2 1.38 4.74 -18.11
CA VAL A 2 0.47 3.67 -18.56
C VAL A 2 -0.24 3.99 -19.88
N GLN A 3 -0.62 5.25 -20.09
CA GLN A 3 -1.15 5.72 -21.38
C GLN A 3 -0.18 5.49 -22.55
N SER A 4 1.11 5.69 -22.33
CA SER A 4 2.15 5.50 -23.35
C SER A 4 2.35 4.01 -23.68
N VAL A 5 2.18 3.12 -22.69
CA VAL A 5 2.17 1.67 -22.89
C VAL A 5 0.98 1.27 -23.76
N ALA A 6 -0.20 1.84 -23.49
CA ALA A 6 -1.42 1.56 -24.24
C ALA A 6 -1.39 2.09 -25.69
N SER A 7 -0.64 3.17 -25.96
CA SER A 7 -0.62 3.84 -27.26
C SER A 7 0.47 3.35 -28.22
N SER A 8 1.37 2.46 -27.80
CA SER A 8 2.52 2.03 -28.61
C SER A 8 2.79 0.53 -28.50
N ILE A 9 2.78 -0.15 -29.65
CA ILE A 9 3.03 -1.59 -29.77
C ILE A 9 4.46 -1.90 -29.28
N ASN A 10 4.63 -3.03 -28.58
CA ASN A 10 5.90 -3.50 -27.99
C ASN A 10 6.46 -2.67 -26.83
N THR A 11 5.62 -1.88 -26.13
CA THR A 11 6.04 -1.12 -24.95
C THR A 11 5.76 -1.90 -23.66
N ILE A 12 6.69 -1.85 -22.72
CA ILE A 12 6.54 -2.41 -21.36
C ILE A 12 6.73 -1.29 -20.35
N GLY A 13 5.94 -1.29 -19.28
CA GLY A 13 6.07 -0.35 -18.17
C GLY A 13 5.59 -0.95 -16.85
N TYR A 14 5.82 -0.22 -15.76
CA TYR A 14 5.39 -0.60 -14.41
C TYR A 14 4.65 0.58 -13.76
N SER A 15 3.56 0.30 -13.05
CA SER A 15 2.80 1.33 -12.34
C SER A 15 2.26 0.78 -11.03
N GLY A 16 1.70 1.67 -10.20
CA GLY A 16 0.86 1.21 -9.10
C GLY A 16 -0.37 0.46 -9.63
N ILE A 17 -0.82 -0.56 -8.87
CA ILE A 17 -1.96 -1.42 -9.21
C ILE A 17 -3.26 -0.64 -9.48
N GLY A 18 -3.46 0.50 -8.80
CA GLY A 18 -4.62 1.38 -9.01
C GLY A 18 -4.67 2.07 -10.36
N TYR A 19 -3.58 2.08 -11.14
CA TYR A 19 -3.53 2.71 -12.46
C TYR A 19 -3.84 1.70 -13.56
N GLN A 20 -5.11 1.33 -13.70
CA GLN A 20 -5.59 0.55 -14.83
C GLN A 20 -6.05 1.48 -15.95
N VAL A 21 -5.52 1.29 -17.16
CA VAL A 21 -5.99 1.99 -18.36
C VAL A 21 -6.41 0.98 -19.41
N SER A 22 -7.50 1.28 -20.11
CA SER A 22 -7.90 0.51 -21.29
C SER A 22 -6.76 0.51 -22.32
N GLY A 23 -6.46 -0.67 -22.88
CA GLY A 23 -5.40 -0.83 -23.88
C GLY A 23 -4.04 -1.28 -23.31
N ALA A 24 -3.88 -1.40 -21.99
CA ALA A 24 -2.72 -2.04 -21.37
C ALA A 24 -3.10 -3.39 -20.74
N LYS A 25 -2.23 -4.40 -20.88
CA LYS A 25 -2.41 -5.74 -20.29
C LYS A 25 -1.53 -5.88 -19.06
N LEU A 26 -2.12 -6.34 -17.94
CA LEU A 26 -1.35 -6.73 -16.76
C LEU A 26 -0.60 -8.06 -17.02
N VAL A 27 0.66 -8.11 -16.61
CA VAL A 27 1.52 -9.28 -16.76
C VAL A 27 1.74 -9.90 -15.37
N PRO A 28 1.44 -11.20 -15.17
CA PRO A 28 1.75 -11.87 -13.92
C PRO A 28 3.26 -12.11 -13.81
N ILE A 29 3.78 -12.08 -12.59
CA ILE A 29 5.22 -12.22 -12.32
C ILE A 29 5.47 -13.28 -11.25
N ALA A 30 6.63 -13.89 -11.29
CA ALA A 30 7.11 -14.82 -10.28
C ALA A 30 8.36 -14.23 -9.62
N ASN A 31 8.58 -14.50 -8.33
CA ASN A 31 9.85 -14.14 -7.69
C ASN A 31 10.99 -14.98 -8.27
N HIS A 32 10.73 -16.29 -8.43
CA HIS A 32 11.62 -17.27 -9.04
C HIS A 32 10.80 -18.32 -9.78
N GLY A 33 11.36 -18.89 -10.85
CA GLY A 33 10.74 -19.95 -11.64
C GLY A 33 9.41 -19.54 -12.29
N ASP A 34 8.47 -20.48 -12.31
CA ASP A 34 7.35 -20.45 -13.25
C ASP A 34 6.00 -20.22 -12.53
N GLN A 35 6.04 -19.93 -11.23
CA GLN A 35 4.86 -19.68 -10.40
C GLN A 35 4.41 -18.23 -10.53
N TYR A 36 3.87 -17.89 -11.70
CA TYR A 36 3.42 -16.54 -11.99
C TYR A 36 2.14 -16.18 -11.23
N VAL A 37 2.15 -15.01 -10.58
CA VAL A 37 1.03 -14.50 -9.78
C VAL A 37 0.57 -13.16 -10.34
N LEU A 38 -0.74 -12.98 -10.49
CA LEU A 38 -1.33 -11.70 -10.89
C LEU A 38 -1.36 -10.71 -9.73
N PRO A 39 -1.24 -9.40 -9.98
CA PRO A 39 -1.41 -8.36 -8.97
C PRO A 39 -2.89 -8.18 -8.63
N THR A 40 -3.50 -9.11 -7.89
CA THR A 40 -4.84 -8.92 -7.32
C THR A 40 -4.71 -8.44 -5.88
N GLN A 41 -5.75 -7.78 -5.34
CA GLN A 41 -5.76 -7.36 -3.93
C GLN A 41 -5.49 -8.54 -2.98
N GLU A 42 -6.14 -9.68 -3.21
CA GLU A 42 -5.93 -10.92 -2.47
C GLU A 42 -4.48 -11.41 -2.54
N ASN A 43 -3.87 -11.41 -3.73
CA ASN A 43 -2.49 -11.84 -3.91
C ASN A 43 -1.49 -10.89 -3.23
N VAL A 44 -1.78 -9.60 -3.20
CA VAL A 44 -0.96 -8.61 -2.49
C VAL A 44 -1.10 -8.77 -0.98
N GLN A 45 -2.33 -8.89 -0.46
CA GLN A 45 -2.59 -9.07 0.98
C GLN A 45 -2.00 -10.36 1.55
N SER A 46 -2.06 -11.45 0.78
CA SER A 46 -1.47 -12.74 1.17
C SER A 46 0.05 -12.79 1.00
N GLY A 47 0.68 -11.76 0.42
CA GLY A 47 2.11 -11.77 0.12
C GLY A 47 2.52 -12.69 -1.04
N ARG A 48 1.55 -13.29 -1.74
CA ARG A 48 1.79 -14.15 -2.91
C ARG A 48 2.29 -13.37 -4.12
N TYR A 49 1.85 -12.13 -4.30
CA TYR A 49 2.34 -11.27 -5.37
C TYR A 49 3.73 -10.73 -5.01
N PRO A 50 4.78 -11.03 -5.79
CA PRO A 50 6.16 -10.84 -5.33
C PRO A 50 6.65 -9.39 -5.41
N LEU A 51 5.91 -8.48 -6.04
CA LEU A 51 6.28 -7.06 -6.20
C LEU A 51 5.25 -6.15 -5.53
N SER A 52 5.04 -6.36 -4.23
CA SER A 52 4.29 -5.45 -3.35
C SER A 52 5.21 -4.75 -2.37
N ARG A 53 4.80 -3.55 -1.92
CA ARG A 53 5.52 -2.79 -0.88
C ARG A 53 4.56 -2.01 -0.03
N PHE A 54 4.95 -1.74 1.22
CA PHE A 54 4.28 -0.75 2.03
C PHE A 54 4.58 0.67 1.54
N LEU A 55 3.65 1.58 1.83
CA LEU A 55 3.89 3.02 1.77
C LEU A 55 4.28 3.46 3.18
N TYR A 56 5.53 3.91 3.32
CA TYR A 56 6.06 4.32 4.61
C TYR A 56 5.86 5.81 4.83
N VAL A 57 5.42 6.17 6.03
CA VAL A 57 5.50 7.53 6.58
C VAL A 57 6.59 7.53 7.62
N TYR A 58 7.58 8.40 7.46
CA TYR A 58 8.67 8.55 8.42
C TYR A 58 8.33 9.63 9.43
N VAL A 59 8.42 9.28 10.71
CA VAL A 59 8.15 10.20 11.83
C VAL A 59 9.44 10.39 12.61
N ASN A 60 9.94 11.62 12.65
CA ASN A 60 11.12 11.96 13.45
C ASN A 60 10.70 12.24 14.90
N LYS A 61 10.37 11.18 15.64
CA LYS A 61 9.91 11.26 17.03
C LYS A 61 11.10 11.25 17.99
N ASP A 62 11.14 12.23 18.90
CA ASP A 62 12.03 12.16 20.07
C ASP A 62 11.58 10.99 20.98
N PRO A 63 12.47 10.03 21.31
CA PRO A 63 12.09 8.86 22.11
C PRO A 63 11.57 9.23 23.50
N ASN A 64 11.95 10.38 24.04
CA ASN A 64 11.59 10.84 25.39
C ASN A 64 10.42 11.83 25.41
N ARG A 65 9.83 12.13 24.24
CA ARG A 65 8.70 13.05 24.14
C ARG A 65 7.56 12.38 23.39
N ASP A 66 6.35 12.77 23.77
CA ASP A 66 5.15 12.39 23.03
C ASP A 66 5.12 13.13 21.68
N LEU A 67 4.32 12.59 20.76
CA LEU A 67 4.04 13.26 19.49
C LEU A 67 3.29 14.57 19.73
N ALA A 68 3.46 15.53 18.84
CA ALA A 68 2.58 16.70 18.87
C ALA A 68 1.13 16.25 18.62
N PRO A 69 0.11 16.89 19.24
CA PRO A 69 -1.28 16.45 19.12
C PRO A 69 -1.77 16.29 17.67
N ILE A 70 -1.30 17.15 16.76
CA ILE A 70 -1.67 17.08 15.34
C ILE A 70 -1.03 15.87 14.62
N GLU A 71 0.19 15.50 15.00
CA GLU A 71 0.90 14.33 14.46
C GLU A 71 0.22 13.04 14.92
N GLU A 72 -0.11 12.97 16.21
CA GLU A 72 -0.88 11.85 16.76
C GLU A 72 -2.23 11.70 16.05
N ALA A 73 -3.00 12.80 15.93
CA ALA A 73 -4.30 12.77 15.27
C ALA A 73 -4.19 12.29 13.81
N TYR A 74 -3.18 12.76 13.08
CA TYR A 74 -2.97 12.33 11.70
C TYR A 74 -2.56 10.86 11.60
N ILE A 75 -1.64 10.39 12.46
CA ILE A 75 -1.20 8.99 12.45
C ILE A 75 -2.36 8.05 12.82
N ARG A 76 -3.19 8.41 13.81
CA ARG A 76 -4.42 7.67 14.10
C ARG A 76 -5.37 7.65 12.91
N TYR A 77 -5.54 8.81 12.26
CA TYR A 77 -6.44 8.94 11.11
C TYR A 77 -6.04 8.01 9.95
N ILE A 78 -4.76 7.96 9.57
CA ILE A 78 -4.34 7.10 8.44
C ILE A 78 -4.57 5.62 8.72
N TYR A 79 -4.53 5.18 9.98
CA TYR A 79 -4.82 3.79 10.39
C TYR A 79 -6.30 3.56 10.77
N SER A 80 -7.11 4.61 10.82
CA SER A 80 -8.54 4.50 11.14
C SER A 80 -9.33 3.81 10.04
N ARG A 81 -10.55 3.36 10.35
CA ARG A 81 -11.47 2.81 9.37
C ARG A 81 -11.73 3.77 8.21
N GLU A 82 -11.86 5.06 8.49
CA GLU A 82 -12.09 6.09 7.47
C GLU A 82 -10.86 6.24 6.56
N GLY A 83 -9.67 6.40 7.15
CA GLY A 83 -8.42 6.50 6.39
C GLY A 83 -8.19 5.29 5.49
N GLN A 84 -8.41 4.08 6.01
CA GLN A 84 -8.27 2.84 5.25
C GLN A 84 -9.34 2.67 4.17
N GLN A 85 -10.54 3.25 4.32
CA GLN A 85 -11.54 3.30 3.25
C GLN A 85 -11.11 4.20 2.09
N ILE A 86 -10.42 5.30 2.38
CA ILE A 86 -9.86 6.18 1.34
C ILE A 86 -8.75 5.44 0.59
N VAL A 87 -7.86 4.75 1.30
CA VAL A 87 -6.81 3.89 0.72
C VAL A 87 -7.41 2.89 -0.28
N LEU A 88 -8.48 2.21 0.11
CA LEU A 88 -9.19 1.27 -0.77
C LEU A 88 -9.77 1.97 -2.01
N LYS A 89 -10.43 3.12 -1.82
CA LYS A 89 -11.07 3.90 -2.90
C LYS A 89 -10.06 4.39 -3.94
N ASP A 90 -8.85 4.75 -3.50
CA ASP A 90 -7.76 5.19 -4.39
C ASP A 90 -7.00 4.02 -5.03
N GLY A 91 -7.46 2.77 -4.85
CA GLY A 91 -6.91 1.59 -5.51
C GLY A 91 -5.68 0.99 -4.82
N TYR A 92 -5.44 1.35 -3.56
CA TYR A 92 -4.44 0.70 -2.71
C TYR A 92 -5.06 -0.43 -1.89
N VAL A 93 -4.19 -1.19 -1.25
CA VAL A 93 -4.57 -2.32 -0.39
C VAL A 93 -4.55 -1.85 1.07
N PRO A 94 -5.68 -1.90 1.79
CA PRO A 94 -5.73 -1.58 3.20
C PRO A 94 -4.85 -2.51 4.02
N VAL A 95 -4.28 -1.99 5.10
CA VAL A 95 -3.52 -2.78 6.07
C VAL A 95 -4.47 -3.55 7.00
N SER A 96 -3.99 -4.66 7.56
CA SER A 96 -4.75 -5.38 8.58
C SER A 96 -4.76 -4.60 9.91
N ARG A 97 -5.71 -4.96 10.78
CA ARG A 97 -5.81 -4.36 12.10
C ARG A 97 -4.58 -4.65 12.95
N GLU A 98 -4.05 -5.86 12.85
CA GLU A 98 -2.87 -6.34 13.56
C GLU A 98 -1.64 -5.54 13.12
N PHE A 99 -1.47 -5.36 11.80
CA PHE A 99 -0.38 -4.54 11.27
C PHE A 99 -0.48 -3.08 11.75
N ALA A 100 -1.68 -2.49 11.73
CA ALA A 100 -1.89 -1.14 12.23
C ALA A 100 -1.55 -1.01 13.73
N GLN A 101 -1.87 -2.01 14.56
CA GLN A 101 -1.49 -2.04 15.97
C GLN A 101 0.03 -2.02 16.16
N ASP A 102 0.74 -2.87 15.42
CA ASP A 102 2.19 -2.98 15.48
C ASP A 102 2.87 -1.67 15.06
N GLU A 103 2.39 -1.02 13.99
CA GLU A 103 2.96 0.25 13.52
C GLU A 103 2.66 1.42 14.46
N LEU A 104 1.45 1.49 15.04
CA LEU A 104 1.09 2.53 16.01
C LEU A 104 1.94 2.42 17.29
N ALA A 105 2.22 1.20 17.75
CA ALA A 105 3.03 0.96 18.94
C ALA A 105 4.45 1.53 18.81
N LYS A 106 5.03 1.54 17.59
CA LYS A 106 6.37 2.10 17.33
C LYS A 106 6.49 3.59 17.65
N VAL A 107 5.37 4.32 17.63
CA VAL A 107 5.31 5.74 17.93
C VAL A 107 4.60 6.04 19.25
N GLY A 108 4.37 5.01 20.09
CA GLY A 108 3.74 5.16 21.41
C GLY A 108 2.21 5.27 21.37
N LEU A 109 1.58 4.91 20.26
CA LEU A 109 0.13 4.95 20.09
C LEU A 109 -0.47 3.53 20.12
N GLY A 110 -1.77 3.44 20.34
CA GLY A 110 -2.55 2.20 20.22
C GLY A 110 -3.82 2.44 19.41
N LEU A 111 -4.49 1.39 18.95
CA LEU A 111 -5.79 1.56 18.29
C LEU A 111 -6.83 2.14 19.26
N ASP A 112 -7.65 3.04 18.74
CA ASP A 112 -8.84 3.48 19.45
C ASP A 112 -9.80 2.27 19.64
N ARG A 113 -10.49 2.24 20.78
CA ARG A 113 -11.42 1.14 21.14
C ARG A 113 -12.61 1.08 20.20
#